data_AF-A0A1C6FM80-F1
#
_entry.id   AF-A0A1C6FM80-F1
#
_cell.length_a   1.000
_cell.length_b   1.000
_cell.length_c   1.000
_cell.angle_alpha   90.00
_cell.angle_beta   90.00
_cell.angle_gamma   90.00
#
_symmetry.space_group_name_H-M   'P 1'
#
loop_
_entity.id
_entity.type
_entity.pdbx_description
1 polymer ?
#
loop_
_entity_poly.entity_id
_entity_poly.type
_entity_poly.pdbx_seq_one_letter_code
_entity_poly.pdbx_strand_id
1 'polypeptide(L)'
;MNKKEEIVPKFRFPEFQRDGIDFVYGNKLFKSITNKNHNSNLPILAITQDQGAVPRDQIEYNVTVTDKSLSNYKVVEVGDFIISLRSFQGGIEYSRFKGICSPAYIILRKREENISELYYKYFFKTWRYIQSLNRNLEGIRDGKMISYSQFSSVKVPYPRSFKEQQKIADCLSSIDELIDAENRKLKALEKYKKGLMQKLFPAEGKNLPEWRFPEFRGKSEWRIKPLGKICTNYDSRRIPITEKDRVKGEIPYIGASGVIDYINDFIFDEDLLCVSEDGANLVARTYPIAFSISGKTWVNNHAHVLKFSHKYTQDIVESYLNMINLQDFLTGMAQPKLNRAKLDIIPIPLPEEEEQQKIADCLSEVDKIITEQSNKVEQLKAHKKGLMQGLFPSLEEADV
;
A
#
# COMPACT_ATOMS: atom_id res chain seq x y z
N MET A 1 19.98 -38.92 28.70
CA MET A 1 19.85 -38.59 27.26
C MET A 1 18.95 -37.38 27.16
N ASN A 2 19.50 -36.18 26.94
CA ASN A 2 18.68 -35.01 26.62
C ASN A 2 18.02 -35.29 25.27
N LYS A 3 16.69 -35.41 25.24
CA LYS A 3 15.94 -35.34 23.99
C LYS A 3 16.25 -33.96 23.41
N LYS A 4 17.02 -33.90 22.33
CA LYS A 4 17.07 -32.70 21.50
C LYS A 4 15.63 -32.39 21.12
N GLU A 5 15.10 -31.28 21.59
CA GLU A 5 13.82 -30.79 21.10
C GLU A 5 13.95 -30.61 19.60
N GLU A 6 13.14 -31.35 18.87
CA GLU A 6 13.13 -31.32 17.42
C GLU A 6 12.47 -30.00 17.03
N ILE A 7 13.20 -29.15 16.32
CA ILE A 7 12.70 -27.83 15.93
C ILE A 7 11.70 -28.04 14.81
N VAL A 8 10.41 -28.10 15.17
CA VAL A 8 9.30 -28.34 14.24
C VAL A 8 8.53 -27.02 14.02
N PRO A 9 8.12 -26.70 12.79
CA PRO A 9 7.24 -25.56 12.54
C PRO A 9 5.92 -25.71 13.28
N LYS A 10 5.37 -24.59 13.79
CA LYS A 10 4.06 -24.55 14.43
C LYS A 10 2.94 -25.11 13.53
N PHE A 11 3.04 -24.86 12.23
CA PHE A 11 2.16 -25.43 11.22
C PHE A 11 2.97 -26.35 10.31
N ARG A 12 2.57 -27.61 10.25
CA ARG A 12 3.21 -28.59 9.39
C ARG A 12 2.16 -29.49 8.76
N PHE A 13 2.28 -29.71 7.45
CA PHE A 13 1.33 -30.56 6.73
C PHE A 13 1.40 -32.01 7.26
N PRO A 14 0.24 -32.68 7.49
CA PRO A 14 0.20 -34.00 8.13
C PRO A 14 1.10 -35.05 7.46
N GLU A 15 1.21 -35.02 6.14
CA GLU A 15 2.00 -35.96 5.35
C GLU A 15 3.52 -35.86 5.58
N PHE A 16 4.01 -34.77 6.16
CA PHE A 16 5.46 -34.55 6.41
C PHE A 16 5.81 -34.57 7.90
N GLN A 17 4.88 -34.88 8.80
CA GLN A 17 5.11 -34.88 10.25
C GLN A 17 6.29 -35.76 10.70
N ARG A 18 6.60 -36.82 9.94
CA ARG A 18 7.72 -37.75 10.22
C ARG A 18 9.01 -37.40 9.46
N ASP A 19 8.96 -36.42 8.56
CA ASP A 19 10.14 -36.01 7.80
C ASP A 19 11.06 -35.14 8.68
N GLY A 20 12.36 -35.24 8.46
CA GLY A 20 13.34 -34.42 9.19
C GLY A 20 13.53 -33.04 8.56
N ILE A 21 13.79 -32.03 9.41
CA ILE A 21 14.21 -30.69 8.99
C ILE A 21 15.62 -30.44 9.53
N ASP A 22 16.58 -30.28 8.63
CA ASP A 22 17.95 -29.92 9.00
C ASP A 22 18.11 -28.40 9.05
N PHE A 23 19.12 -27.92 9.77
CA PHE A 23 19.54 -26.52 9.71
C PHE A 23 20.94 -26.43 9.14
N VAL A 24 21.05 -25.89 7.92
CA VAL A 24 22.28 -25.85 7.15
C VAL A 24 22.71 -24.41 6.89
N TYR A 25 24.00 -24.17 6.78
CA TYR A 25 24.53 -22.84 6.46
C TYR A 25 24.12 -22.42 5.04
N GLY A 26 23.80 -21.14 4.84
CA GLY A 26 23.31 -20.62 3.55
C GLY A 26 24.21 -20.98 2.36
N ASN A 27 25.53 -21.03 2.56
CA ASN A 27 26.50 -21.41 1.52
C ASN A 27 26.46 -22.88 1.09
N LYS A 28 25.84 -23.76 1.88
CA LYS A 28 25.61 -25.16 1.51
C LYS A 28 24.49 -25.29 0.48
N LEU A 29 23.54 -24.37 0.49
CA LEU A 29 22.39 -24.38 -0.41
C LEU A 29 22.58 -23.46 -1.61
N PHE A 30 23.22 -22.30 -1.40
CA PHE A 30 23.37 -21.29 -2.42
C PHE A 30 24.84 -20.92 -2.64
N LYS A 31 25.19 -20.57 -3.89
CA LYS A 31 26.51 -20.05 -4.27
C LYS A 31 26.39 -18.63 -4.81
N SER A 32 27.39 -17.81 -4.53
CA SER A 32 27.50 -16.47 -5.13
C SER A 32 27.85 -16.59 -6.62
N ILE A 33 27.20 -15.77 -7.46
CA ILE A 33 27.43 -15.70 -8.91
C ILE A 33 27.98 -14.32 -9.30
N THR A 34 29.01 -14.33 -10.15
CA THR A 34 29.67 -13.13 -10.69
C THR A 34 29.72 -13.12 -12.21
N ASN A 35 28.86 -13.90 -12.88
CA ASN A 35 28.81 -13.99 -14.34
C ASN A 35 28.47 -12.62 -14.96
N LYS A 36 29.39 -12.06 -15.75
CA LYS A 36 29.22 -10.81 -16.50
C LYS A 36 29.18 -11.03 -18.03
N ASN A 37 29.16 -12.29 -18.47
CA ASN A 37 29.19 -12.61 -19.89
C ASN A 37 27.80 -12.42 -20.49
N HIS A 38 27.55 -11.24 -21.06
CA HIS A 38 26.33 -10.91 -21.77
C HIS A 38 26.61 -9.94 -22.93
N ASN A 39 25.71 -9.92 -23.91
CA ASN A 39 25.74 -9.00 -25.05
C ASN A 39 24.92 -7.71 -24.82
N SER A 40 24.49 -7.45 -23.57
CA SER A 40 23.71 -6.26 -23.15
C SER A 40 22.29 -6.15 -23.71
N ASN A 41 21.78 -7.18 -24.40
CA ASN A 41 20.39 -7.25 -24.85
C ASN A 41 19.40 -7.69 -23.74
N LEU A 42 19.92 -8.05 -22.57
CA LEU A 42 19.11 -8.46 -21.43
C LEU A 42 18.51 -7.24 -20.72
N PRO A 43 17.26 -7.33 -20.22
CA PRO A 43 16.65 -6.22 -19.50
C PRO A 43 17.44 -5.91 -18.23
N ILE A 44 17.58 -4.61 -17.94
CA ILE A 44 18.16 -4.16 -16.67
C ILE A 44 17.12 -4.36 -15.58
N LEU A 45 17.49 -5.13 -14.55
CA LEU A 45 16.62 -5.38 -13.41
C LEU A 45 16.84 -4.32 -12.33
N ALA A 46 15.74 -3.75 -11.85
CA ALA A 46 15.68 -3.07 -10.57
C ALA A 46 15.45 -4.09 -9.46
N ILE A 47 16.11 -3.88 -8.33
CA ILE A 47 16.03 -4.76 -7.17
C ILE A 47 15.20 -4.04 -6.10
N THR A 48 13.96 -4.49 -5.90
CA THR A 48 12.96 -3.85 -5.05
C THR A 48 12.60 -4.75 -3.88
N GLN A 49 12.25 -4.18 -2.73
CA GLN A 49 11.91 -4.97 -1.53
C GLN A 49 10.58 -5.73 -1.67
N ASP A 50 9.65 -5.17 -2.45
CA ASP A 50 8.27 -5.65 -2.53
C ASP A 50 8.04 -6.58 -3.73
N GLN A 51 8.68 -6.31 -4.87
CA GLN A 51 8.48 -7.08 -6.11
C GLN A 51 9.66 -7.99 -6.45
N GLY A 52 10.75 -7.93 -5.69
CA GLY A 52 11.99 -8.64 -5.98
C GLY A 52 12.77 -7.99 -7.14
N ALA A 53 13.44 -8.80 -7.96
CA ALA A 53 14.12 -8.33 -9.15
C ALA A 53 13.16 -8.26 -10.34
N VAL A 54 12.91 -7.03 -10.83
CA VAL A 54 11.94 -6.75 -11.89
C VAL A 54 12.56 -5.88 -12.99
N PRO A 55 12.17 -6.04 -14.26
CA PRO A 55 12.58 -5.16 -15.34
C PRO A 55 12.27 -3.69 -15.02
N ARG A 56 13.23 -2.79 -15.30
CA ARG A 56 13.09 -1.36 -14.98
C ARG A 56 11.96 -0.65 -15.72
N ASP A 57 11.58 -1.15 -16.90
CA ASP A 57 10.46 -0.62 -17.69
C ASP A 57 9.08 -0.97 -17.09
N GLN A 58 9.02 -1.90 -16.14
CA GLN A 58 7.79 -2.27 -15.43
C GLN A 58 7.56 -1.46 -14.16
N ILE A 59 8.49 -0.58 -13.80
CA ILE A 59 8.38 0.27 -12.62
C ILE A 59 8.72 1.72 -12.98
N GLU A 60 8.17 2.69 -12.27
CA GLU A 60 8.55 4.11 -12.41
C GLU A 60 9.95 4.33 -11.80
N TYR A 61 10.99 3.93 -12.52
CA TYR A 61 12.39 3.99 -12.06
C TYR A 61 13.24 4.87 -12.99
N ASN A 62 13.36 6.14 -12.61
CA ASN A 62 14.09 7.15 -13.36
C ASN A 62 15.57 7.22 -12.94
N VAL A 63 16.39 6.30 -13.46
CA VAL A 63 17.86 6.40 -13.35
C VAL A 63 18.49 6.11 -14.71
N THR A 64 19.13 7.13 -15.29
CA THR A 64 19.89 7.02 -16.53
C THR A 64 21.19 6.25 -16.27
N VAL A 65 21.43 5.19 -17.05
CA VAL A 65 22.66 4.39 -16.97
C VAL A 65 23.38 4.48 -18.31
N THR A 66 24.69 4.70 -18.29
CA THR A 66 25.50 4.77 -19.52
C THR A 66 25.87 3.38 -20.03
N ASP A 67 25.94 3.19 -21.35
CA ASP A 67 26.25 1.90 -21.98
C ASP A 67 27.60 1.31 -21.53
N LYS A 68 28.61 2.16 -21.30
CA LYS A 68 29.92 1.75 -20.78
C LYS A 68 29.86 1.12 -19.39
N SER A 69 28.83 1.43 -18.59
CA SER A 69 28.67 0.84 -17.26
C SER A 69 27.98 -0.53 -17.29
N LEU A 70 27.23 -0.85 -18.37
CA LEU A 70 26.43 -2.07 -18.47
C LEU A 70 27.28 -3.33 -18.66
N SER A 71 28.44 -3.24 -19.32
CA SER A 71 29.33 -4.39 -19.53
C SER A 71 29.83 -5.04 -18.23
N ASN A 72 29.76 -4.32 -17.11
CA ASN A 72 30.16 -4.83 -15.79
C ASN A 72 29.00 -5.44 -15.00
N TYR A 73 27.77 -5.40 -15.51
CA TYR A 73 26.60 -5.92 -14.83
C TYR A 73 26.64 -7.43 -14.80
N LYS A 74 25.98 -8.00 -13.81
CA LYS A 74 25.93 -9.45 -13.61
C LYS A 74 24.64 -10.01 -14.17
N VAL A 75 24.74 -11.17 -14.83
CA VAL A 75 23.61 -11.92 -15.36
C VAL A 75 22.85 -12.57 -14.21
N VAL A 76 21.58 -12.21 -14.12
CA VAL A 76 20.58 -12.81 -13.23
C VAL A 76 19.77 -13.81 -14.05
N GLU A 77 19.59 -15.01 -13.54
CA GLU A 77 18.70 -16.03 -14.11
C GLU A 77 17.39 -16.10 -13.32
N VAL A 78 16.35 -16.68 -13.92
CA VAL A 78 15.12 -16.99 -13.20
C VAL A 78 15.44 -17.96 -12.07
N GLY A 79 14.90 -17.68 -10.87
CA GLY A 79 15.19 -18.48 -9.68
C GLY A 79 16.36 -17.95 -8.83
N ASP A 80 17.14 -17.01 -9.36
CA ASP A 80 18.20 -16.39 -8.57
C ASP A 80 17.65 -15.51 -7.45
N PHE A 81 18.45 -15.40 -6.41
CA PHE A 81 18.25 -14.47 -5.31
C PHE A 81 19.26 -13.33 -5.36
N ILE A 82 18.89 -12.15 -4.88
CA ILE A 82 19.71 -10.95 -4.90
C ILE A 82 19.76 -10.34 -3.50
N ILE A 83 20.96 -10.33 -2.91
CA ILE A 83 21.25 -9.50 -1.74
C ILE A 83 21.43 -8.06 -2.22
N SER A 84 20.44 -7.24 -1.89
CA SER A 84 20.38 -5.81 -2.16
C SER A 84 20.95 -4.98 -1.01
N LEU A 85 21.12 -3.67 -1.25
CA LEU A 85 21.46 -2.68 -0.22
C LEU A 85 20.41 -2.57 0.90
N ARG A 86 19.20 -3.08 0.68
CA ARG A 86 18.07 -3.02 1.63
C ARG A 86 17.77 -4.37 2.28
N SER A 87 18.62 -5.38 2.06
CA SER A 87 18.35 -6.73 2.58
C SER A 87 18.32 -6.81 4.11
N PHE A 88 19.00 -5.88 4.79
CA PHE A 88 18.97 -5.75 6.25
C PHE A 88 17.58 -5.37 6.80
N GLN A 89 16.70 -4.81 5.97
CA GLN A 89 15.32 -4.48 6.33
C GLN A 89 14.30 -5.40 5.65
N GLY A 90 14.52 -5.71 4.37
CA GLY A 90 13.54 -6.40 3.52
C GLY A 90 13.81 -7.86 3.23
N GLY A 91 14.91 -8.44 3.71
CA GLY A 91 15.32 -9.79 3.34
C GLY A 91 15.94 -9.87 1.94
N ILE A 92 16.01 -11.07 1.38
CA ILE A 92 16.70 -11.30 0.11
C ILE A 92 15.69 -11.35 -1.04
N GLU A 93 16.01 -10.67 -2.14
CA GLU A 93 15.09 -10.53 -3.28
C GLU A 93 15.13 -11.74 -4.20
N TYR A 94 13.97 -12.14 -4.72
CA TYR A 94 13.84 -13.25 -5.67
C TYR A 94 13.66 -12.72 -7.10
N SER A 95 14.28 -13.37 -8.08
CA SER A 95 14.12 -13.04 -9.50
C SER A 95 13.16 -13.97 -10.22
N ARG A 96 12.08 -13.39 -10.76
CA ARG A 96 11.20 -14.05 -11.74
C ARG A 96 11.68 -13.87 -13.18
N PHE A 97 12.73 -13.09 -13.39
CA PHE A 97 13.17 -12.66 -14.71
C PHE A 97 14.65 -12.98 -14.93
N LYS A 98 14.97 -13.31 -16.17
CA LYS A 98 16.35 -13.27 -16.66
C LYS A 98 16.69 -11.84 -17.02
N GLY A 99 17.84 -11.34 -16.59
CA GLY A 99 18.24 -9.96 -16.83
C GLY A 99 19.66 -9.67 -16.38
N ILE A 100 19.99 -8.40 -16.26
CA ILE A 100 21.27 -7.94 -15.73
C ILE A 100 21.06 -6.97 -14.56
N CYS A 101 21.88 -7.07 -13.53
CA CYS A 101 21.84 -6.17 -12.38
C CYS A 101 23.21 -5.58 -12.06
N SER A 102 23.21 -4.46 -11.33
CA SER A 102 24.43 -3.75 -10.92
C SER A 102 25.43 -4.69 -10.23
N PRO A 103 26.75 -4.53 -10.47
CA PRO A 103 27.77 -5.29 -9.77
C PRO A 103 27.75 -5.10 -8.25
N ALA A 104 27.09 -4.06 -7.74
CA ALA A 104 26.93 -3.80 -6.32
C ALA A 104 26.16 -4.90 -5.59
N TYR A 105 25.21 -5.58 -6.22
CA TYR A 105 24.37 -6.59 -5.55
C TYR A 105 25.00 -7.98 -5.54
N ILE A 106 24.67 -8.86 -4.60
CA ILE A 106 25.19 -10.25 -4.61
C ILE A 106 24.12 -11.19 -5.14
N ILE A 107 24.42 -11.93 -6.21
CA ILE A 107 23.51 -12.94 -6.76
C ILE A 107 23.78 -14.27 -6.07
N LEU A 108 22.74 -14.94 -5.58
CA LEU A 108 22.79 -16.26 -5.00
C LEU A 108 22.00 -17.23 -5.88
N ARG A 109 22.63 -18.33 -6.28
CA ARG A 109 22.00 -19.39 -7.08
C ARG A 109 22.01 -20.70 -6.32
N LYS A 110 20.93 -21.48 -6.42
CA LYS A 110 20.86 -22.82 -5.81
C LYS A 110 22.01 -23.69 -6.32
N ARG A 111 22.54 -24.55 -5.44
CA ARG A 111 23.63 -25.48 -5.76
C ARG A 111 23.13 -26.80 -6.33
N GLU A 112 21.94 -27.22 -5.89
CA GLU A 112 21.35 -28.52 -6.18
C GLU A 112 19.87 -28.36 -6.56
N GLU A 113 19.34 -29.30 -7.34
CA GLU A 113 17.96 -29.25 -7.84
C GLU A 113 16.90 -29.57 -6.77
N ASN A 114 17.29 -30.26 -5.70
CA ASN A 114 16.43 -30.58 -4.54
C ASN A 114 16.20 -29.38 -3.58
N ILE A 115 16.49 -28.16 -4.03
CA ILE A 115 16.30 -26.91 -3.30
C ILE A 115 15.20 -26.13 -4.02
N SER A 116 14.05 -25.96 -3.38
CA SER A 116 12.95 -25.16 -3.94
C SER A 116 13.25 -23.67 -3.76
N GLU A 117 13.48 -22.96 -4.86
CA GLU A 117 13.68 -21.50 -4.81
C GLU A 117 12.43 -20.79 -4.30
N LEU A 118 11.23 -21.30 -4.58
CA LEU A 118 10.00 -20.68 -4.11
C LEU A 118 9.80 -20.85 -2.59
N TYR A 119 10.27 -21.95 -1.98
CA TYR A 119 10.32 -22.07 -0.53
C TYR A 119 11.21 -20.97 0.09
N TYR A 120 12.42 -20.81 -0.44
CA TYR A 120 13.38 -19.82 0.07
C TYR A 120 12.99 -18.38 -0.26
N LYS A 121 12.24 -18.13 -1.34
CA LYS A 121 11.60 -16.83 -1.63
C LYS A 121 10.78 -16.35 -0.44
N TYR A 122 10.02 -17.22 0.19
CA TYR A 122 9.22 -16.88 1.37
C TYR A 122 10.05 -16.86 2.64
N PHE A 123 10.89 -17.89 2.87
CA PHE A 123 11.69 -17.97 4.09
C PHE A 123 12.61 -16.76 4.28
N PHE A 124 13.28 -16.30 3.21
CA PHE A 124 14.18 -15.15 3.27
C PHE A 124 13.49 -13.81 3.51
N LYS A 125 12.15 -13.78 3.47
CA LYS A 125 11.32 -12.61 3.81
C LYS A 125 10.78 -12.65 5.24
N THR A 126 11.07 -13.71 6.00
CA THR A 126 10.63 -13.81 7.39
C THR A 126 11.42 -12.86 8.28
N TRP A 127 10.73 -12.20 9.22
CA TRP A 127 11.37 -11.28 10.17
C TRP A 127 12.52 -11.96 10.94
N ARG A 128 12.34 -13.20 11.38
CA ARG A 128 13.36 -13.98 12.12
C ARG A 128 14.64 -14.18 11.31
N TYR A 129 14.52 -14.48 10.02
CA TYR A 129 15.67 -14.60 9.13
C TYR A 129 16.38 -13.25 8.95
N ILE A 130 15.62 -12.18 8.71
CA ILE A 130 16.17 -10.83 8.56
C ILE A 130 16.94 -10.40 9.81
N GLN A 131 16.40 -10.66 11.01
CA GLN A 131 17.12 -10.43 12.27
C GLN A 131 18.41 -11.26 12.37
N SER A 132 18.36 -12.54 11.98
CA SER A 132 19.52 -13.42 12.01
C SER A 132 20.64 -12.95 11.08
N LEU A 133 20.29 -12.40 9.90
CA LEU A 133 21.25 -11.78 8.98
C LEU A 133 21.95 -10.55 9.60
N ASN A 134 21.28 -9.87 10.54
CA ASN A 134 21.75 -8.62 11.13
C ASN A 134 22.56 -8.81 12.43
N ARG A 135 22.56 -9.99 13.07
CA ARG A 135 23.15 -10.22 14.41
C ARG A 135 24.64 -9.82 14.56
N ASN A 136 25.41 -9.79 13.47
CA ASN A 136 26.84 -9.43 13.48
C ASN A 136 27.12 -8.09 12.78
N LEU A 137 26.13 -7.21 12.66
CA LEU A 137 26.33 -5.84 12.18
C LEU A 137 26.76 -4.93 13.33
N GLU A 138 27.98 -5.13 13.84
CA GLU A 138 28.62 -4.11 14.70
C GLU A 138 28.81 -2.81 13.90
N GLY A 139 28.31 -1.70 14.45
CA GLY A 139 28.37 -0.37 13.85
C GLY A 139 27.29 -0.16 12.78
N ILE A 140 26.09 0.22 13.21
CA ILE A 140 25.02 0.71 12.34
C ILE A 140 25.50 2.01 11.68
N ARG A 141 26.01 1.91 10.45
CA ARG A 141 25.86 2.98 9.46
C ARG A 141 24.77 2.54 8.52
N ASP A 142 23.79 3.42 8.29
CA ASP A 142 22.79 3.24 7.24
C ASP A 142 23.49 2.82 5.92
N GLY A 143 23.07 1.69 5.34
CA GLY A 143 23.54 1.25 4.03
C GLY A 143 24.70 0.25 3.98
N LYS A 144 25.15 -0.37 5.10
CA LYS A 144 26.10 -1.49 5.03
C LYS A 144 25.44 -2.73 4.41
N MET A 145 25.92 -3.14 3.25
CA MET A 145 25.40 -4.29 2.51
C MET A 145 25.69 -5.61 3.24
N ILE A 146 24.71 -6.50 3.29
CA ILE A 146 24.91 -7.89 3.74
C ILE A 146 25.89 -8.56 2.76
N SER A 147 27.01 -9.04 3.27
CA SER A 147 28.01 -9.75 2.48
C SER A 147 27.63 -11.22 2.28
N TYR A 148 28.23 -11.86 1.28
CA TYR A 148 28.04 -13.30 1.07
C TYR A 148 28.56 -14.14 2.25
N SER A 149 29.62 -13.70 2.93
CA SER A 149 30.13 -14.39 4.13
C SER A 149 29.15 -14.33 5.30
N GLN A 150 28.47 -13.18 5.50
CA GLN A 150 27.39 -13.07 6.49
C GLN A 150 26.20 -13.95 6.14
N PHE A 151 25.74 -13.93 4.88
CA PHE A 151 24.72 -14.88 4.43
C PHE A 151 25.14 -16.33 4.68
N SER A 152 26.42 -16.65 4.43
CA SER A 152 26.98 -17.99 4.59
C SER A 152 27.03 -18.45 6.05
N SER A 153 27.10 -17.54 7.03
CA SER A 153 27.18 -17.90 8.45
C SER A 153 25.82 -18.12 9.11
N VAL A 154 24.73 -17.73 8.44
CA VAL A 154 23.37 -17.96 8.94
C VAL A 154 22.91 -19.38 8.58
N LYS A 155 22.41 -20.11 9.58
CA LYS A 155 21.73 -21.39 9.37
C LYS A 155 20.29 -21.16 8.93
N VAL A 156 19.85 -21.93 7.94
CA VAL A 156 18.51 -21.87 7.38
C VAL A 156 17.88 -23.27 7.42
N PRO A 157 16.56 -23.38 7.61
CA PRO A 157 15.88 -24.65 7.66
C PRO A 157 15.80 -25.28 6.28
N TYR A 158 16.15 -26.56 6.23
CA TYR A 158 16.16 -27.41 5.06
C TYR A 158 15.29 -28.65 5.33
N PRO A 159 13.99 -28.60 4.99
CA PRO A 159 13.16 -29.79 4.97
C PRO A 159 13.76 -30.79 3.97
N ARG A 160 14.11 -31.99 4.45
CA ARG A 160 14.77 -33.01 3.61
C ARG A 160 13.90 -33.44 2.42
N SER A 161 12.58 -33.37 2.61
CA SER A 161 11.60 -33.63 1.57
C SER A 161 11.45 -32.42 0.67
N PHE A 162 11.91 -32.54 -0.58
CA PHE A 162 11.63 -31.53 -1.61
C PHE A 162 10.12 -31.31 -1.80
N LYS A 163 9.31 -32.37 -1.62
CA LYS A 163 7.84 -32.26 -1.66
C LYS A 163 7.30 -31.36 -0.56
N GLU A 164 7.88 -31.39 0.64
CA GLU A 164 7.50 -30.49 1.73
C GLU A 164 7.86 -29.03 1.40
N GLN A 165 9.06 -28.79 0.88
CA GLN A 165 9.46 -27.45 0.43
C GLN A 165 8.49 -26.90 -0.62
N GLN A 166 8.15 -27.72 -1.63
CA GLN A 166 7.21 -27.35 -2.67
C GLN A 166 5.80 -27.11 -2.12
N LYS A 167 5.30 -27.95 -1.22
CA LYS A 167 3.97 -27.81 -0.63
C LYS A 167 3.80 -26.49 0.15
N ILE A 168 4.82 -26.11 0.92
CA ILE A 168 4.86 -24.83 1.63
C ILE A 168 4.89 -23.68 0.62
N ALA A 169 5.72 -23.78 -0.42
CA ALA A 169 5.81 -22.78 -1.47
C ALA A 169 4.49 -22.59 -2.20
N ASP A 170 3.83 -23.68 -2.62
CA ASP A 170 2.54 -23.68 -3.31
C ASP A 170 1.43 -23.07 -2.46
N CYS A 171 1.42 -23.39 -1.15
CA CYS A 171 0.48 -22.80 -0.20
C CYS A 171 0.64 -21.28 -0.15
N LEU A 172 1.85 -20.78 0.04
CA LEU A 172 2.11 -19.34 0.14
C LEU A 172 1.93 -18.61 -1.20
N SER A 173 2.26 -19.24 -2.33
CA SER A 173 2.05 -18.65 -3.65
C SER A 173 0.58 -18.58 -4.03
N SER A 174 -0.23 -19.57 -3.63
CA SER A 174 -1.69 -19.51 -3.86
C SER A 174 -2.34 -18.32 -3.13
N ILE A 175 -1.84 -17.98 -1.93
CA ILE A 175 -2.30 -16.80 -1.20
C ILE A 175 -1.82 -15.51 -1.86
N ASP A 176 -0.59 -15.45 -2.39
CA ASP A 176 -0.12 -14.31 -3.19
C ASP A 176 -1.01 -14.08 -4.41
N GLU A 177 -1.31 -15.14 -5.17
CA GLU A 177 -2.17 -15.06 -6.36
C GLU A 177 -3.59 -14.59 -6.02
N LEU A 178 -4.13 -15.06 -4.89
CA LEU A 178 -5.42 -14.60 -4.39
C LEU A 178 -5.37 -13.11 -3.99
N ILE A 179 -4.34 -12.68 -3.25
CA ILE A 179 -4.15 -11.26 -2.88
C ILE A 179 -4.05 -10.39 -4.15
N ASP A 180 -3.31 -10.83 -5.17
CA ASP A 180 -3.17 -10.10 -6.43
C ASP A 180 -4.49 -10.03 -7.21
N ALA A 181 -5.28 -11.09 -7.22
CA ALA A 181 -6.62 -11.11 -7.83
C ALA A 181 -7.58 -10.14 -7.10
N GLU A 182 -7.60 -10.17 -5.76
CA GLU A 182 -8.46 -9.31 -4.95
C GLU A 182 -8.03 -7.83 -5.03
N ASN A 183 -6.74 -7.54 -5.14
CA ASN A 183 -6.24 -6.18 -5.40
C ASN A 183 -6.64 -5.67 -6.80
N ARG A 184 -6.60 -6.53 -7.82
CA ARG A 184 -7.09 -6.16 -9.16
C ARG A 184 -8.59 -5.85 -9.14
N LYS A 185 -9.37 -6.62 -8.37
CA LYS A 185 -10.79 -6.36 -8.15
C LYS A 185 -11.02 -5.02 -7.43
N LEU A 186 -10.25 -4.73 -6.37
CA LEU A 186 -10.31 -3.45 -5.67
C LEU A 186 -10.07 -2.26 -6.62
N LYS A 187 -8.97 -2.30 -7.39
CA LYS A 187 -8.66 -1.27 -8.39
C LYS A 187 -9.75 -1.12 -9.46
N ALA A 188 -10.37 -2.23 -9.87
CA ALA A 188 -11.47 -2.21 -10.83
C ALA A 188 -12.73 -1.52 -10.25
N LEU A 189 -13.05 -1.76 -8.97
CA LEU A 189 -14.15 -1.11 -8.27
C LEU A 189 -13.91 0.38 -8.07
N GLU A 190 -12.70 0.79 -7.70
CA GLU A 190 -12.32 2.21 -7.59
C GLU A 190 -12.43 2.92 -8.95
N LYS A 191 -11.96 2.28 -10.01
CA LYS A 191 -12.10 2.79 -11.39
C LYS A 191 -13.57 2.87 -11.80
N TYR A 192 -14.38 1.86 -11.44
CA TYR A 192 -15.81 1.85 -11.70
C TYR A 192 -16.52 3.01 -10.99
N LYS A 193 -16.25 3.24 -9.69
CA LYS A 193 -16.79 4.38 -8.94
C LYS A 193 -16.45 5.70 -9.63
N LYS A 194 -15.17 5.89 -10.00
CA LYS A 194 -14.73 7.11 -10.70
C LYS A 194 -15.48 7.32 -12.02
N GLY A 195 -15.64 6.26 -12.82
CA GLY A 195 -16.41 6.33 -14.07
C GLY A 195 -17.89 6.58 -13.84
N LEU A 196 -18.48 5.97 -12.81
CA LEU A 196 -19.88 6.18 -12.43
C LEU A 196 -20.14 7.64 -12.04
N MET A 197 -19.28 8.22 -11.19
CA MET A 197 -19.37 9.63 -10.79
C MET A 197 -19.28 10.57 -12.00
N GLN A 198 -18.34 10.32 -12.92
CA GLN A 198 -18.20 11.12 -14.15
C GLN A 198 -19.46 11.13 -15.03
N LYS A 199 -20.32 10.11 -14.91
CA LYS A 199 -21.56 9.98 -15.68
C LYS A 199 -22.78 10.47 -14.90
N LEU A 200 -22.78 10.30 -13.57
CA LEU A 200 -23.88 10.71 -12.68
C LEU A 200 -23.84 12.19 -12.29
N PHE A 201 -22.70 12.87 -12.41
CA PHE A 201 -22.60 14.31 -12.26
C PHE A 201 -22.53 15.02 -13.62
N PRO A 202 -23.07 16.24 -13.75
CA PRO A 202 -22.91 17.04 -14.95
C PRO A 202 -21.44 17.31 -15.25
N ALA A 203 -21.08 17.24 -16.52
CA ALA A 203 -19.80 17.74 -17.00
C ALA A 203 -19.74 19.26 -16.82
N GLU A 204 -18.53 19.81 -16.80
CA GLU A 204 -18.31 21.25 -16.71
C GLU A 204 -19.13 22.01 -17.76
N GLY A 205 -19.83 23.06 -17.32
CA GLY A 205 -20.70 23.88 -18.16
C GLY A 205 -22.08 23.25 -18.48
N LYS A 206 -22.41 22.07 -17.94
CA LYS A 206 -23.73 21.44 -18.10
C LYS A 206 -24.53 21.43 -16.80
N ASN A 207 -25.86 21.41 -16.93
CA ASN A 207 -26.81 21.31 -15.81
C ASN A 207 -27.46 19.93 -15.71
N LEU A 208 -27.10 19.00 -16.59
CA LEU A 208 -27.62 17.64 -16.60
C LEU A 208 -26.48 16.64 -16.72
N PRO A 209 -26.54 15.51 -15.98
CA PRO A 209 -25.60 14.42 -16.14
C PRO A 209 -25.87 13.65 -17.43
N GLU A 210 -24.88 12.88 -17.88
CA GLU A 210 -25.08 11.95 -19.01
C GLU A 210 -26.00 10.80 -18.62
N TRP A 211 -25.84 10.31 -17.38
CA TRP A 211 -26.70 9.28 -16.81
C TRP A 211 -27.57 9.88 -15.72
N ARG A 212 -28.87 9.78 -15.93
CA ARG A 212 -29.90 10.15 -14.98
C ARG A 212 -30.81 8.96 -14.73
N PHE A 213 -31.18 8.72 -13.48
CA PHE A 213 -32.10 7.64 -13.16
C PHE A 213 -33.42 7.82 -13.93
N PRO A 214 -34.02 6.74 -14.45
CA PRO A 214 -35.19 6.82 -15.34
C PRO A 214 -36.33 7.70 -14.81
N GLU A 215 -36.61 7.62 -13.52
CA GLU A 215 -37.65 8.38 -12.80
C GLU A 215 -37.43 9.90 -12.82
N PHE A 216 -36.19 10.36 -13.02
CA PHE A 216 -35.86 11.79 -13.04
C PHE A 216 -35.63 12.36 -14.45
N ARG A 217 -35.63 11.54 -15.51
CA ARG A 217 -35.33 12.00 -16.89
C ARG A 217 -36.26 13.10 -17.41
N GLY A 218 -37.50 13.15 -16.93
CA GLY A 218 -38.49 14.19 -17.28
C GLY A 218 -38.54 15.39 -16.32
N LYS A 219 -37.71 15.41 -15.28
CA LYS A 219 -37.65 16.50 -14.30
C LYS A 219 -36.76 17.63 -14.79
N SER A 220 -36.90 18.81 -14.18
CA SER A 220 -36.11 20.00 -14.55
C SER A 220 -34.61 19.75 -14.46
N GLU A 221 -33.84 20.59 -15.16
CA GLU A 221 -32.39 20.63 -15.04
C GLU A 221 -31.94 20.91 -13.59
N TRP A 222 -30.72 20.51 -13.27
CA TRP A 222 -30.16 20.73 -11.96
C TRP A 222 -29.86 22.21 -11.76
N ARG A 223 -30.09 22.71 -10.53
CA ARG A 223 -29.81 24.10 -10.19
C ARG A 223 -28.37 24.22 -9.73
N ILE A 224 -27.62 25.13 -10.34
CA ILE A 224 -26.27 25.47 -9.86
C ILE A 224 -26.40 26.43 -8.68
N LYS A 225 -25.80 26.08 -7.54
CA LYS A 225 -25.72 26.95 -6.35
C LYS A 225 -24.26 27.09 -5.92
N PRO A 226 -23.80 28.28 -5.49
CA PRO A 226 -22.51 28.40 -4.82
C PRO A 226 -22.48 27.56 -3.54
N LEU A 227 -21.37 26.87 -3.27
CA LEU A 227 -21.20 26.02 -2.09
C LEU A 227 -21.53 26.76 -0.78
N GLY A 228 -21.08 28.01 -0.64
CA GLY A 228 -21.36 28.83 0.55
C GLY A 228 -22.83 29.19 0.76
N LYS A 229 -23.72 28.88 -0.19
CA LYS A 229 -25.18 29.06 -0.09
C LYS A 229 -25.94 27.79 0.29
N ILE A 230 -25.27 26.64 0.37
CA ILE A 230 -25.91 25.34 0.66
C ILE A 230 -25.37 24.67 1.93
N CYS A 231 -24.38 25.26 2.59
CA CYS A 231 -23.85 24.80 3.87
C CYS A 231 -23.54 25.97 4.81
N THR A 232 -23.41 25.66 6.10
CA THR A 232 -22.84 26.58 7.09
C THR A 232 -21.36 26.27 7.29
N ASN A 233 -20.51 27.28 7.18
CA ASN A 233 -19.08 27.16 7.41
C ASN A 233 -18.74 27.40 8.90
N TYR A 234 -18.03 26.45 9.51
CA TYR A 234 -17.62 26.44 10.92
C TYR A 234 -16.12 26.70 11.10
N ASP A 235 -15.44 27.31 10.14
CA ASP A 235 -14.00 27.55 10.19
C ASP A 235 -13.57 28.38 11.41
N SER A 236 -14.46 29.25 11.91
CA SER A 236 -14.25 30.06 13.11
C SER A 236 -14.23 29.25 14.42
N ARG A 237 -14.71 28.00 14.41
CA ARG A 237 -14.69 27.09 15.56
C ARG A 237 -13.42 26.22 15.61
N ARG A 238 -12.60 26.23 14.56
CA ARG A 238 -11.35 25.44 14.48
C ARG A 238 -10.32 25.99 15.46
N ILE A 239 -9.57 25.12 16.13
CA ILE A 239 -8.51 25.52 17.07
C ILE A 239 -7.24 24.73 16.74
N PRO A 240 -6.16 25.34 16.23
CA PRO A 240 -4.92 24.63 15.98
C PRO A 240 -4.19 24.30 17.29
N ILE A 241 -3.74 23.04 17.45
CA ILE A 241 -2.85 22.60 18.54
C ILE A 241 -1.50 22.18 17.93
N THR A 242 -0.41 22.74 18.46
CA THR A 242 0.94 22.34 18.06
C THR A 242 1.24 20.92 18.53
N GLU A 243 2.05 20.16 17.79
CA GLU A 243 2.30 18.74 18.08
C GLU A 243 2.75 18.48 19.53
N LYS A 244 3.62 19.35 20.07
CA LYS A 244 4.12 19.26 21.45
C LYS A 244 3.05 19.47 22.52
N ASP A 245 1.96 20.16 22.20
CA ASP A 245 0.89 20.50 23.14
C ASP A 245 -0.31 19.53 23.03
N ARG A 246 -0.25 18.58 22.08
CA ARG A 246 -1.29 17.55 21.93
C ARG A 246 -1.20 16.54 23.07
N VAL A 247 -2.20 16.53 23.93
CA VAL A 247 -2.35 15.50 24.95
C VAL A 247 -3.00 14.27 24.33
N LYS A 248 -2.31 13.12 24.38
CA LYS A 248 -2.78 11.87 23.76
C LYS A 248 -4.12 11.41 24.32
N GLY A 249 -4.98 10.91 23.44
CA GLY A 249 -6.27 10.31 23.77
C GLY A 249 -6.83 9.54 22.58
N GLU A 250 -8.15 9.42 22.49
CA GLU A 250 -8.86 8.64 21.48
C GLU A 250 -9.62 9.50 20.45
N ILE A 251 -9.70 10.82 20.66
CA ILE A 251 -10.41 11.74 19.78
C ILE A 251 -9.55 12.08 18.57
N PRO A 252 -10.04 11.92 17.33
CA PRO A 252 -9.26 12.24 16.15
C PRO A 252 -9.00 13.75 16.02
N TYR A 253 -7.73 14.09 15.84
CA TYR A 253 -7.25 15.42 15.47
C TYR A 253 -7.09 15.50 13.95
N ILE A 254 -7.99 16.24 13.31
CA ILE A 254 -8.17 16.33 11.86
C ILE A 254 -7.33 17.47 11.28
N GLY A 255 -6.65 17.25 10.16
CA GLY A 255 -6.11 18.32 9.32
C GLY A 255 -6.48 18.14 7.86
N ALA A 256 -5.64 18.66 6.95
CA ALA A 256 -6.01 18.85 5.55
C ALA A 256 -6.47 17.57 4.82
N SER A 257 -5.91 16.41 5.16
CA SER A 257 -6.14 15.15 4.44
C SER A 257 -6.67 14.03 5.35
N GLY A 258 -7.34 14.38 6.45
CA GLY A 258 -7.90 13.41 7.40
C GLY A 258 -7.26 13.47 8.78
N VAL A 259 -7.27 12.34 9.49
CA VAL A 259 -6.75 12.21 10.86
C VAL A 259 -5.21 12.31 10.86
N ILE A 260 -4.68 13.22 11.67
CA ILE A 260 -3.23 13.43 11.85
C ILE A 260 -2.74 12.83 13.17
N ASP A 261 -3.55 12.89 14.22
CA ASP A 261 -3.21 12.37 15.54
C ASP A 261 -4.50 12.02 16.33
N TYR A 262 -4.35 11.50 17.54
CA TYR A 262 -5.44 11.28 18.49
C TYR A 262 -5.17 11.98 19.82
N ILE A 263 -6.14 12.77 20.28
CA ILE A 263 -6.06 13.63 21.47
C ILE A 263 -7.19 13.33 22.47
N ASN A 264 -7.14 13.93 23.65
CA ASN A 264 -8.07 13.63 24.74
C ASN A 264 -9.30 14.55 24.85
N ASP A 265 -9.47 15.51 23.94
CA ASP A 265 -10.56 16.50 23.96
C ASP A 265 -11.12 16.76 22.55
N PHE A 266 -12.27 17.46 22.44
CA PHE A 266 -12.99 17.69 21.19
C PHE A 266 -13.60 19.10 21.10
N ILE A 267 -13.82 19.59 19.87
CA ILE A 267 -14.49 20.88 19.60
C ILE A 267 -15.73 20.74 18.71
N PHE A 268 -15.95 19.55 18.15
CA PHE A 268 -17.14 19.16 17.40
C PHE A 268 -17.64 17.80 17.87
N ASP A 269 -18.96 17.61 17.85
CA ASP A 269 -19.65 16.33 18.07
C ASP A 269 -20.86 16.25 17.12
N GLU A 270 -20.56 16.29 15.81
CA GLU A 270 -21.55 16.48 14.75
C GLU A 270 -21.09 15.78 13.46
N ASP A 271 -22.03 15.48 12.55
CA ASP A 271 -21.70 15.11 11.17
C ASP A 271 -21.29 16.36 10.38
N LEU A 272 -20.07 16.36 9.86
CA LEU A 272 -19.46 17.50 9.17
C LEU A 272 -18.73 17.02 7.91
N LEU A 273 -18.58 17.91 6.94
CA LEU A 273 -17.70 17.72 5.80
C LEU A 273 -16.45 18.57 6.01
N CYS A 274 -15.29 17.91 6.00
CA CYS A 274 -14.02 18.60 5.95
C CYS A 274 -13.55 18.76 4.50
N VAL A 275 -12.98 19.90 4.16
CA VAL A 275 -12.36 20.16 2.84
C VAL A 275 -10.95 20.72 3.04
N SER A 276 -9.94 20.17 2.38
CA SER A 276 -8.55 20.65 2.49
C SER A 276 -8.47 22.16 2.20
N GLU A 277 -7.91 22.95 3.11
CA GLU A 277 -7.69 24.39 2.91
C GLU A 277 -6.33 24.64 2.23
N ASP A 278 -5.28 23.91 2.61
CA ASP A 278 -3.94 24.09 2.05
C ASP A 278 -3.18 22.76 1.89
N GLY A 279 -2.09 22.82 1.11
CA GLY A 279 -1.14 21.72 0.95
C GLY A 279 -1.07 21.17 -0.48
N ALA A 280 0.02 20.45 -0.76
CA ALA A 280 0.29 19.89 -2.09
C ALA A 280 -0.80 18.91 -2.57
N ASN A 281 -1.57 18.32 -1.66
CA ASN A 281 -2.65 17.39 -2.01
C ASN A 281 -3.79 18.04 -2.81
N LEU A 282 -3.99 19.35 -2.69
CA LEU A 282 -4.98 20.09 -3.51
C LEU A 282 -4.71 19.95 -5.02
N VAL A 283 -3.44 19.79 -5.39
CA VAL A 283 -2.98 19.58 -6.77
C VAL A 283 -2.69 18.10 -7.03
N ALA A 284 -1.97 17.42 -6.13
CA ALA A 284 -1.54 16.04 -6.33
C ALA A 284 -2.69 15.02 -6.31
N ARG A 285 -3.79 15.33 -5.61
CA ARG A 285 -4.99 14.47 -5.48
C ARG A 285 -4.64 13.03 -5.08
N THR A 286 -3.65 12.89 -4.20
CA THR A 286 -3.22 11.60 -3.65
C THR A 286 -4.23 11.08 -2.63
N TYR A 287 -4.84 11.99 -1.88
CA TYR A 287 -5.93 11.73 -0.94
C TYR A 287 -7.18 12.52 -1.37
N PRO A 288 -8.38 12.08 -0.95
CA PRO A 288 -9.59 12.89 -1.07
C PRO A 288 -9.35 14.29 -0.52
N ILE A 289 -9.84 15.31 -1.23
CA ILE A 289 -9.79 16.69 -0.76
C ILE A 289 -10.97 17.02 0.15
N ALA A 290 -12.05 16.26 0.05
CA ALA A 290 -13.25 16.39 0.86
C ALA A 290 -13.54 15.03 1.52
N PHE A 291 -13.85 15.03 2.81
CA PHE A 291 -14.12 13.81 3.57
C PHE A 291 -15.05 14.10 4.75
N SER A 292 -16.03 13.23 4.97
CA SER A 292 -16.95 13.33 6.09
C SER A 292 -16.29 12.89 7.40
N ILE A 293 -16.62 13.60 8.48
CA ILE A 293 -16.31 13.24 9.86
C ILE A 293 -17.61 13.22 10.67
N SER A 294 -17.65 12.40 11.71
CA SER A 294 -18.81 12.22 12.57
C SER A 294 -18.39 12.06 14.02
N GLY A 295 -19.25 12.53 14.94
CA GLY A 295 -19.01 12.43 16.38
C GLY A 295 -17.90 13.34 16.88
N LYS A 296 -17.36 13.00 18.05
CA LYS A 296 -16.33 13.79 18.74
C LYS A 296 -15.07 13.90 17.90
N THR A 297 -14.73 15.12 17.50
CA THR A 297 -13.54 15.41 16.68
C THR A 297 -12.91 16.75 17.07
N TRP A 298 -11.63 16.90 16.74
CA TRP A 298 -10.92 18.17 16.84
C TRP A 298 -10.33 18.55 15.48
N VAL A 299 -10.74 19.69 14.90
CA VAL A 299 -10.30 20.09 13.56
C VAL A 299 -9.30 21.25 13.62
N ASN A 300 -8.17 21.07 12.96
CA ASN A 300 -7.10 22.06 12.78
C ASN A 300 -7.48 23.12 11.72
N ASN A 301 -6.74 24.22 11.62
CA ASN A 301 -6.94 25.30 10.66
C ASN A 301 -6.63 24.96 9.19
N HIS A 302 -6.10 23.76 8.91
CA HIS A 302 -5.76 23.31 7.54
C HIS A 302 -6.91 22.61 6.80
N ALA A 303 -8.07 22.44 7.43
CA ALA A 303 -9.27 21.88 6.81
C ALA A 303 -10.47 22.77 7.09
N HIS A 304 -11.18 23.18 6.05
CA HIS A 304 -12.49 23.81 6.18
C HIS A 304 -13.47 22.86 6.84
N VAL A 305 -14.43 23.39 7.59
CA VAL A 305 -15.48 22.60 8.27
C VAL A 305 -16.84 23.08 7.81
N LEU A 306 -17.59 22.22 7.14
CA LEU A 306 -18.90 22.54 6.57
C LEU A 306 -19.99 21.67 7.19
N LYS A 307 -21.09 22.31 7.58
CA LYS A 307 -22.32 21.65 8.06
C LYS A 307 -23.43 21.79 7.03
N PHE A 308 -24.07 20.67 6.68
CA PHE A 308 -25.22 20.62 5.80
C PHE A 308 -26.49 20.29 6.58
N SER A 309 -27.64 20.76 6.07
CA SER A 309 -28.95 20.43 6.63
C SER A 309 -29.32 18.95 6.43
N HIS A 310 -28.85 18.35 5.34
CA HIS A 310 -29.15 16.97 4.97
C HIS A 310 -27.88 16.21 4.61
N LYS A 311 -27.80 14.95 5.07
CA LYS A 311 -26.65 14.07 4.86
C LYS A 311 -26.44 13.73 3.38
N TYR A 312 -27.51 13.47 2.63
CA TYR A 312 -27.40 13.21 1.18
C TYR A 312 -26.80 14.38 0.40
N THR A 313 -27.08 15.64 0.79
CA THR A 313 -26.48 16.81 0.15
C THR A 313 -24.99 16.87 0.47
N GLN A 314 -24.62 16.58 1.72
CA GLN A 314 -23.21 16.48 2.12
C GLN A 314 -22.46 15.42 1.29
N ASP A 315 -23.05 14.24 1.13
CA ASP A 315 -22.43 13.11 0.41
C ASP A 315 -22.23 13.40 -1.08
N ILE A 316 -23.21 14.07 -1.70
CA ILE A 316 -23.09 14.56 -3.07
C ILE A 316 -21.99 15.59 -3.20
N VAL A 317 -21.95 16.57 -2.29
CA VAL A 317 -20.93 17.63 -2.33
C VAL A 317 -19.53 17.04 -2.12
N GLU A 318 -19.38 16.11 -1.18
CA GLU A 318 -18.12 15.38 -0.96
C GLU A 318 -17.66 14.67 -2.24
N SER A 319 -18.56 13.90 -2.85
CA SER A 319 -18.27 13.18 -4.10
C SER A 319 -17.92 14.15 -5.23
N TYR A 320 -18.68 15.22 -5.39
CA TYR A 320 -18.49 16.20 -6.45
C TYR A 320 -17.15 16.94 -6.30
N LEU A 321 -16.80 17.43 -5.11
CA LEU A 321 -15.52 18.10 -4.85
C LEU A 321 -14.32 17.18 -5.13
N ASN A 322 -14.43 15.90 -4.76
CA ASN A 322 -13.41 14.90 -5.05
C ASN A 322 -13.30 14.58 -6.55
N MET A 323 -14.35 14.82 -7.33
CA MET A 323 -14.38 14.58 -8.77
C MET A 323 -13.81 15.74 -9.60
N ILE A 324 -14.16 16.98 -9.24
CA ILE A 324 -13.87 18.15 -10.08
C ILE A 324 -12.42 18.62 -10.00
N ASN A 325 -11.97 19.25 -11.08
CA ASN A 325 -10.75 20.03 -11.06
C ASN A 325 -10.97 21.31 -10.24
N LEU A 326 -10.09 21.59 -9.29
CA LEU A 326 -10.16 22.79 -8.45
C LEU A 326 -9.18 23.89 -8.84
N GLN A 327 -8.38 23.70 -9.89
CA GLN A 327 -7.26 24.58 -10.22
C GLN A 327 -7.64 26.08 -10.26
N ASP A 328 -8.82 26.43 -10.78
CA ASP A 328 -9.29 27.81 -10.90
C ASP A 328 -9.74 28.44 -9.57
N PHE A 329 -9.95 27.60 -8.55
CA PHE A 329 -10.29 28.00 -7.19
C PHE A 329 -9.07 28.05 -6.27
N LEU A 330 -7.92 27.51 -6.72
CA LEU A 330 -6.69 27.55 -5.93
C LEU A 330 -6.01 28.92 -6.03
N THR A 331 -5.35 29.28 -4.94
CA THR A 331 -4.51 30.46 -4.79
C THR A 331 -3.14 30.04 -4.28
N GLY A 332 -2.12 30.90 -4.43
CA GLY A 332 -0.75 30.61 -3.98
C GLY A 332 0.02 29.74 -4.97
N MET A 333 1.14 30.27 -5.49
CA MET A 333 1.97 29.59 -6.49
C MET A 333 2.85 28.49 -5.88
N ALA A 334 3.49 28.77 -4.75
CA ALA A 334 4.43 27.84 -4.10
C ALA A 334 3.74 26.83 -3.17
N GLN A 335 2.68 27.25 -2.48
CA GLN A 335 1.84 26.40 -1.66
C GLN A 335 0.38 26.62 -2.06
N PRO A 336 -0.22 25.69 -2.81
CA PRO A 336 -1.62 25.78 -3.22
C PRO A 336 -2.53 25.88 -2.00
N LYS A 337 -3.51 26.78 -2.10
CA LYS A 337 -4.47 27.09 -1.05
C LYS A 337 -5.85 27.33 -1.63
N LEU A 338 -6.83 26.60 -1.15
CA LEU A 338 -8.25 26.86 -1.36
C LEU A 338 -8.72 27.70 -0.17
N ASN A 339 -8.77 29.03 -0.29
CA ASN A 339 -9.27 29.85 0.81
C ASN A 339 -10.81 29.84 0.86
N ARG A 340 -11.39 30.25 1.99
CA ARG A 340 -12.85 30.27 2.18
C ARG A 340 -13.59 31.03 1.07
N ALA A 341 -13.10 32.20 0.66
CA ALA A 341 -13.77 32.99 -0.37
C ALA A 341 -13.83 32.25 -1.71
N LYS A 342 -12.80 31.47 -2.05
CA LYS A 342 -12.76 30.60 -3.23
C LYS A 342 -13.59 29.33 -3.06
N LEU A 343 -13.61 28.73 -1.87
CA LEU A 343 -14.46 27.59 -1.54
C LEU A 343 -15.95 27.93 -1.69
N ASP A 344 -16.37 29.07 -1.13
CA ASP A 344 -17.78 29.49 -1.06
C ASP A 344 -18.39 29.71 -2.45
N ILE A 345 -17.58 30.03 -3.47
CA ILE A 345 -18.05 30.29 -4.84
C ILE A 345 -18.03 29.06 -5.75
N ILE A 346 -17.56 27.89 -5.28
CA ILE A 346 -17.53 26.68 -6.11
C ILE A 346 -18.98 26.36 -6.56
N PRO A 347 -19.24 26.22 -7.88
CA PRO A 347 -20.56 25.93 -8.40
C PRO A 347 -20.91 24.47 -8.17
N ILE A 348 -21.93 24.22 -7.36
CA ILE A 348 -22.45 22.88 -7.08
C ILE A 348 -23.75 22.67 -7.86
N PRO A 349 -23.79 21.74 -8.84
CA PRO A 349 -25.00 21.38 -9.52
C PRO A 349 -25.80 20.43 -8.63
N LEU A 350 -26.99 20.85 -8.20
CA LEU A 350 -27.85 20.06 -7.32
C LEU A 350 -29.20 19.74 -8.00
N PRO A 351 -29.59 18.45 -8.05
CA PRO A 351 -30.94 18.07 -8.40
C PRO A 351 -31.95 18.35 -7.27
N GLU A 352 -33.21 17.96 -7.48
CA GLU A 352 -34.21 17.90 -6.42
C GLU A 352 -33.83 16.87 -5.33
N GLU A 353 -34.36 17.01 -4.12
CA GLU A 353 -33.93 16.26 -2.94
C GLU A 353 -34.06 14.74 -3.10
N GLU A 354 -35.13 14.25 -3.74
CA GLU A 354 -35.33 12.82 -4.02
C GLU A 354 -34.21 12.24 -4.90
N GLU A 355 -33.81 12.99 -5.94
CA GLU A 355 -32.73 12.59 -6.83
C GLU A 355 -31.37 12.72 -6.14
N GLN A 356 -31.19 13.70 -5.24
CA GLN A 356 -30.00 13.80 -4.40
C GLN A 356 -29.84 12.55 -3.51
N GLN A 357 -30.90 12.16 -2.79
CA GLN A 357 -30.87 10.95 -1.97
C GLN A 357 -30.54 9.72 -2.82
N LYS A 358 -31.16 9.58 -4.01
CA LYS A 358 -30.92 8.44 -4.90
C LYS A 358 -29.46 8.33 -5.36
N ILE A 359 -28.85 9.45 -5.71
CA ILE A 359 -27.43 9.50 -6.10
C ILE A 359 -26.54 9.17 -4.89
N ALA A 360 -26.82 9.76 -3.72
CA ALA A 360 -26.08 9.51 -2.49
C ALA A 360 -26.12 8.02 -2.10
N ASP A 361 -27.29 7.40 -2.08
CA ASP A 361 -27.47 5.97 -1.80
C ASP A 361 -26.68 5.10 -2.77
N CYS A 362 -26.77 5.41 -4.07
CA CYS A 362 -26.07 4.66 -5.11
C CYS A 362 -24.54 4.72 -4.92
N LEU A 363 -23.99 5.89 -4.61
CA LEU A 363 -22.54 6.04 -4.39
C LEU A 363 -22.10 5.40 -3.07
N SER A 364 -22.91 5.50 -2.02
CA SER A 364 -22.66 4.89 -0.72
C SER A 364 -22.57 3.37 -0.79
N GLU A 365 -23.46 2.72 -1.56
CA GLU A 365 -23.40 1.26 -1.77
C GLU A 365 -22.11 0.85 -2.51
N VAL A 366 -21.66 1.64 -3.50
CA VAL A 366 -20.39 1.38 -4.18
C VAL A 366 -19.21 1.54 -3.22
N ASP A 367 -19.24 2.55 -2.36
CA ASP A 367 -18.21 2.77 -1.35
C ASP A 367 -18.15 1.63 -0.34
N LYS A 368 -19.30 1.15 0.14
CA LYS A 368 -19.37 -0.02 1.02
C LYS A 368 -18.72 -1.25 0.38
N ILE A 369 -18.99 -1.53 -0.89
CA ILE A 369 -18.37 -2.64 -1.63
C ILE A 369 -16.85 -2.47 -1.72
N ILE A 370 -16.37 -1.24 -1.97
CA ILE A 370 -14.93 -0.93 -2.00
C ILE A 370 -14.29 -1.15 -0.62
N THR A 371 -14.92 -0.68 0.45
CA THR A 371 -14.44 -0.86 1.83
C THR A 371 -14.38 -2.33 2.21
N GLU A 372 -15.44 -3.10 1.94
CA GLU A 372 -15.48 -4.55 2.20
C GLU A 372 -14.38 -5.29 1.42
N GLN A 373 -14.17 -4.91 0.15
CA GLN A 373 -13.12 -5.48 -0.69
C GLN A 373 -11.72 -5.13 -0.18
N SER A 374 -11.48 -3.90 0.27
CA SER A 374 -10.22 -3.47 0.88
C SER A 374 -9.94 -4.24 2.17
N ASN A 375 -10.94 -4.38 3.04
CA ASN A 375 -10.85 -5.18 4.27
C ASN A 375 -10.49 -6.65 3.97
N LYS A 376 -11.09 -7.25 2.93
CA LYS A 376 -10.76 -8.60 2.50
C LYS A 376 -9.29 -8.75 2.09
N VAL A 377 -8.74 -7.77 1.36
CA VAL A 377 -7.32 -7.75 0.98
C VAL A 377 -6.42 -7.70 2.23
N GLU A 378 -6.74 -6.84 3.20
CA GLU A 378 -5.96 -6.73 4.43
C GLU A 378 -6.03 -8.00 5.30
N GLN A 379 -7.20 -8.64 5.39
CA GLN A 379 -7.36 -9.93 6.06
C GLN A 379 -6.51 -11.02 5.41
N LEU A 380 -6.46 -11.08 4.07
CA LEU A 380 -5.61 -12.03 3.36
C LEU A 380 -4.12 -11.79 3.60
N LYS A 381 -3.68 -10.53 3.63
CA LYS A 381 -2.29 -10.17 3.99
C LYS A 381 -1.95 -10.59 5.42
N ALA A 382 -2.85 -10.34 6.37
CA ALA A 382 -2.69 -10.76 7.76
C ALA A 382 -2.65 -12.30 7.89
N HIS A 383 -3.51 -13.01 7.17
CA HIS A 383 -3.53 -14.46 7.11
C HIS A 383 -2.21 -15.02 6.55
N LYS A 384 -1.73 -14.49 5.41
CA LYS A 384 -0.43 -14.85 4.83
C LYS A 384 0.70 -14.66 5.84
N LYS A 385 0.73 -13.51 6.55
CA LYS A 385 1.73 -13.23 7.57
C LYS A 385 1.70 -14.29 8.69
N GLY A 386 0.51 -14.69 9.15
CA GLY A 386 0.33 -15.76 10.12
C GLY A 386 0.82 -17.12 9.61
N LEU A 387 0.51 -17.47 8.35
CA LEU A 387 1.02 -18.70 7.73
C LEU A 387 2.56 -18.70 7.66
N MET A 388 3.18 -17.60 7.21
CA MET A 388 4.64 -17.48 7.18
C MET A 388 5.27 -17.60 8.57
N GLN A 389 4.61 -17.11 9.61
CA GLN A 389 5.12 -17.24 10.99
C GLN A 389 5.07 -18.68 11.52
N GLY A 390 4.12 -19.49 11.06
CA GLY A 390 3.96 -20.87 11.55
C GLY A 390 4.53 -21.96 10.65
N LEU A 391 4.61 -21.76 9.33
CA LEU A 391 5.09 -22.77 8.38
C LEU A 391 6.62 -22.90 8.36
N PHE A 392 7.36 -21.89 8.82
CA PHE A 392 8.81 -21.95 8.92
C PHE A 392 9.24 -22.21 10.37
N PRO A 393 10.18 -23.15 10.60
CA PRO A 393 10.66 -23.49 11.93
C PRO A 393 11.54 -22.37 12.50
N SER A 394 11.62 -22.25 13.83
CA SER A 394 12.49 -21.29 14.51
C SER A 394 13.42 -21.95 15.53
N LEU A 395 14.70 -21.63 15.45
CA LEU A 395 15.74 -22.09 16.38
C LEU A 395 15.54 -21.63 17.84
N GLU A 396 14.70 -20.61 18.07
CA GLU A 396 14.49 -20.02 19.41
C GLU A 396 13.55 -20.83 20.32
N GLU A 397 12.90 -21.90 19.84
CA GLU A 397 12.17 -22.82 20.75
C GLU A 397 13.09 -23.85 21.44
N ALA A 398 14.40 -23.86 21.13
CA ALA A 398 15.37 -24.75 21.76
C ALA A 398 16.15 -24.11 22.92
N ASP A 399 15.84 -22.87 23.31
CA ASP A 399 16.43 -22.15 24.44
C ASP A 399 15.34 -21.33 25.16
N VAL A 400 14.50 -21.99 25.96
CA VAL A 400 13.77 -21.39 27.09
C VAL A 400 14.05 -22.21 28.35
#